data_AF-A0A9D1FIU4-F1
#
_entry.id   AF-A0A9D1FIU4-F1
#
_cell.length_a   1.000
_cell.length_b   1.000
_cell.length_c   1.000
_cell.angle_alpha   90.00
_cell.angle_beta   90.00
_cell.angle_gamma   90.00
#
_symmetry.space_group_name_H-M   'P 1'
#
loop_
_entity.id
_entity.type
_entity.pdbx_description
1 polymer ?
#
loop_
_entity_poly.entity_id
_entity_poly.type
_entity_poly.pdbx_seq_one_letter_code
_entity_poly.pdbx_strand_id
1 'polypeptide(L)'
;MKKLLATFFVILFFNSAIFAADDILDLDMDLIDSPSFSNRKAVTQEQFDKAIEQKQQKNKGLILKFRDWLNRNKPENDPVLKSFESDGSGELGMSAHDFSNIKPNIVLSTDIIDSFGKVVPKGHYQVSFFDKDNAKLINFMQGNTTYGSIRAIDTTDNSTTNSIVYARISYPSADVARIIFSNLDVCVEGFARIVKPI
;
A
#
# COMPACT_ATOMS: atom_id res chain seq x y z
N MET A 1 55.37 0.06 -6.49
CA MET A 1 53.96 0.10 -6.95
C MET A 1 52.91 0.18 -5.83
N LYS A 2 53.26 0.18 -4.54
CA LYS A 2 52.27 0.30 -3.44
C LYS A 2 51.87 1.75 -3.08
N LYS A 3 52.67 2.74 -3.49
CA LYS A 3 52.42 4.17 -3.20
C LYS A 3 51.41 4.82 -4.15
N LEU A 4 51.23 4.29 -5.37
CA LEU A 4 50.25 4.79 -6.34
C LEU A 4 48.80 4.38 -6.01
N LEU A 5 48.64 3.25 -5.33
CA LEU A 5 47.32 2.71 -4.98
C LEU A 5 46.68 3.47 -3.79
N ALA A 6 47.51 3.99 -2.89
CA ALA A 6 47.07 4.83 -1.78
C ALA A 6 46.54 6.20 -2.25
N THR A 7 47.16 6.80 -3.27
CA THR A 7 46.73 8.09 -3.82
C THR A 7 45.37 8.01 -4.52
N PHE A 8 45.07 6.87 -5.15
CA PHE A 8 43.78 6.65 -5.82
C PHE A 8 42.63 6.46 -4.81
N PHE A 9 42.92 5.91 -3.63
CA PHE A 9 41.91 5.70 -2.59
C PHE A 9 41.52 6.99 -1.86
N VAL A 10 42.44 7.97 -1.76
CA VAL A 10 42.16 9.28 -1.14
C VAL A 10 41.25 10.14 -2.02
N ILE A 11 41.39 10.09 -3.35
CA ILE A 11 40.57 10.89 -4.28
C ILE A 11 39.10 10.43 -4.27
N LEU A 12 38.84 9.14 -4.02
CA LEU A 12 37.49 8.58 -3.97
C LEU A 12 36.69 8.98 -2.70
N PHE A 13 37.35 9.40 -1.62
CA PHE A 13 36.70 9.78 -0.36
C PHE A 13 36.49 11.28 -0.17
N PHE A 14 37.01 12.15 -1.05
CA PHE A 14 36.81 13.60 -0.99
C PHE A 14 35.62 14.12 -1.82
N ASN A 15 34.85 13.23 -2.47
CA ASN A 15 33.71 13.62 -3.31
C ASN A 15 32.34 13.51 -2.63
N SER A 16 32.28 13.26 -1.31
CA SER A 16 31.03 13.18 -0.54
C SER A 16 30.83 14.38 0.37
N ALA A 17 30.77 15.58 -0.22
CA ALA A 17 30.26 16.77 0.45
C ALA A 17 29.87 17.85 -0.57
N ILE A 18 28.79 17.61 -1.30
CA ILE A 18 27.94 18.71 -1.76
C ILE A 18 26.53 18.39 -1.27
N PHE A 19 26.18 19.04 -0.17
CA PHE A 19 24.82 19.38 0.18
C PHE A 19 24.20 20.09 -1.03
N ALA A 20 23.22 19.45 -1.66
CA ALA A 20 22.17 20.14 -2.39
C ALA A 20 20.93 20.06 -1.50
N ALA A 21 20.93 20.90 -0.46
CA ALA A 21 19.72 21.31 0.22
C ALA A 21 19.40 22.69 -0.35
N ASP A 22 18.75 22.71 -1.50
CA ASP A 22 17.96 23.84 -2.01
C ASP A 22 17.03 23.25 -3.09
N ASP A 23 15.80 23.76 -3.13
CA ASP A 23 14.73 23.53 -4.12
C ASP A 23 13.75 22.36 -3.91
N ILE A 24 13.25 22.17 -2.67
CA ILE A 24 11.89 21.62 -2.44
C ILE A 24 11.01 22.66 -1.71
N LEU A 25 11.24 23.94 -1.98
CA LEU A 25 10.35 25.02 -1.51
C LEU A 25 9.83 25.92 -2.65
N ASP A 26 10.33 25.75 -3.89
CA ASP A 26 9.87 26.50 -5.06
C ASP A 26 8.77 25.80 -5.89
N LEU A 27 8.33 24.60 -5.48
CA LEU A 27 7.29 23.87 -6.23
C LEU A 27 5.84 24.33 -5.94
N ASP A 28 5.65 25.32 -5.05
CA ASP A 28 4.32 25.71 -4.54
C ASP A 28 3.86 27.14 -4.87
N MET A 29 4.63 27.93 -5.65
CA MET A 29 4.24 29.30 -6.00
C MET A 29 3.93 29.56 -7.49
N ASP A 30 4.37 28.72 -8.42
CA ASP A 30 4.13 28.94 -9.86
C ASP A 30 2.80 28.36 -10.39
N LEU A 31 2.08 27.59 -9.57
CA LEU A 31 0.75 27.08 -9.93
C LEU A 31 -0.37 28.11 -9.78
N ILE A 32 -0.13 29.19 -9.01
CA ILE A 32 -1.14 30.22 -8.76
C ILE A 32 -1.11 31.33 -9.82
N ASP A 33 0.05 31.58 -10.45
CA ASP A 33 0.21 32.71 -11.39
C ASP A 33 0.35 32.29 -12.87
N SER A 34 -0.22 31.13 -13.21
CA SER A 34 -0.41 30.75 -14.61
C SER A 34 -1.38 31.73 -15.30
N PRO A 35 -1.00 32.40 -16.41
CA PRO A 35 -1.87 33.34 -17.16
C PRO A 35 -3.09 32.66 -17.83
N SER A 36 -3.26 31.35 -17.63
CA SER A 36 -4.36 30.51 -18.11
C SER A 36 -5.70 30.77 -17.39
N PHE A 37 -5.72 31.59 -16.33
CA PHE A 37 -6.95 31.90 -15.58
C PHE A 37 -7.49 33.33 -15.79
N SER A 38 -6.72 34.27 -16.34
CA SER A 38 -7.13 35.67 -16.45
C SER A 38 -7.98 36.00 -17.69
N ASN A 39 -8.14 35.08 -18.64
CA ASN A 39 -8.81 35.33 -19.93
C ASN A 39 -9.91 34.33 -20.30
N ARG A 40 -10.59 33.72 -19.31
CA ARG A 40 -11.79 32.93 -19.60
C ARG A 40 -13.01 33.86 -19.64
N LYS A 41 -13.52 34.13 -20.84
CA LYS A 41 -14.91 34.60 -20.99
C LYS A 41 -15.80 33.59 -20.30
N ALA A 42 -16.58 34.03 -19.32
CA ALA A 42 -17.57 33.20 -18.65
C ALA A 42 -18.53 32.64 -19.71
N VAL A 43 -18.42 31.33 -19.97
CA VAL A 43 -19.30 30.62 -20.90
C VAL A 43 -20.62 30.44 -20.17
N THR A 44 -21.71 30.98 -20.70
CA THR A 44 -23.05 30.82 -20.10
C THR A 44 -23.43 29.34 -20.08
N GLN A 45 -24.20 28.91 -19.07
CA GLN A 45 -24.64 27.52 -18.88
C GLN A 45 -25.17 26.89 -20.19
N GLU A 46 -25.90 27.65 -21.00
CA GLU A 46 -26.42 27.19 -22.30
C GLU A 46 -25.36 26.85 -23.35
N GLN A 47 -24.22 27.54 -23.34
CA GLN A 47 -23.11 27.26 -24.24
C GLN A 47 -22.30 26.05 -23.76
N PHE A 48 -22.26 25.82 -22.45
CA PHE A 48 -21.69 24.63 -21.85
C PHE A 48 -22.54 23.40 -22.18
N ASP A 49 -23.87 23.49 -22.00
CA ASP A 49 -24.80 22.40 -22.28
C ASP A 49 -24.83 22.04 -23.77
N LYS A 50 -24.83 23.04 -24.67
CA LYS A 50 -24.73 22.80 -26.13
C LYS A 50 -23.39 22.16 -26.53
N ALA A 51 -22.29 22.51 -25.87
CA ALA A 51 -21.00 21.89 -26.13
C ALA A 51 -20.96 20.42 -25.64
N ILE A 52 -21.61 20.12 -24.50
CA ILE A 52 -21.75 18.76 -24.00
C ILE A 52 -22.65 17.91 -24.91
N GLU A 53 -23.80 18.43 -25.36
CA GLU A 53 -24.68 17.72 -26.30
C GLU A 53 -23.99 17.44 -27.64
N GLN A 54 -23.27 18.42 -28.21
CA GLN A 54 -22.52 18.22 -29.44
C GLN A 54 -21.40 17.18 -29.30
N LYS A 55 -20.76 17.08 -28.13
CA LYS A 55 -19.73 16.08 -27.87
C LYS A 55 -20.30 14.68 -27.63
N GLN A 56 -21.50 14.58 -27.03
CA GLN A 56 -22.21 13.32 -26.85
C GLN A 56 -22.81 12.76 -28.15
N GLN A 57 -23.25 13.61 -29.07
CA GLN A 57 -23.82 13.17 -30.35
C GLN A 57 -22.77 12.76 -31.40
N LYS A 58 -21.52 13.24 -31.30
CA LYS A 58 -20.53 13.12 -32.39
C LYS A 58 -19.64 11.88 -32.39
N ASN A 59 -20.04 10.76 -31.78
CA ASN A 59 -19.51 9.43 -32.16
C ASN A 59 -20.18 8.27 -31.41
N LYS A 60 -21.42 7.93 -31.79
CA LYS A 60 -21.93 6.55 -31.63
C LYS A 60 -22.16 5.93 -33.00
N GLY A 61 -21.09 5.90 -33.80
CA GLY A 61 -21.06 5.17 -35.06
C GLY A 61 -21.34 3.69 -34.83
N LEU A 62 -22.02 3.05 -35.78
CA LEU A 62 -22.32 1.61 -35.80
C LEU A 62 -21.09 0.74 -35.50
N ILE A 63 -19.89 1.24 -35.82
CA ILE A 63 -18.58 0.60 -35.56
C ILE A 63 -18.31 0.42 -34.06
N LEU A 64 -18.65 1.40 -33.21
CA LEU A 64 -18.49 1.29 -31.76
C LEU A 64 -19.44 0.25 -31.17
N LYS A 65 -20.69 0.21 -31.65
CA LYS A 65 -21.68 -0.80 -31.22
C LYS A 65 -21.26 -2.22 -31.61
N PHE A 66 -20.66 -2.41 -32.79
CA PHE A 66 -20.11 -3.69 -33.22
C PHE A 66 -18.88 -4.08 -32.39
N ARG A 67 -18.00 -3.13 -32.08
CA ARG A 67 -16.83 -3.35 -31.21
C ARG A 67 -17.27 -3.75 -29.79
N ASP A 68 -18.29 -3.10 -29.25
CA ASP A 68 -18.85 -3.41 -27.94
C ASP A 68 -19.58 -4.76 -27.92
N TRP A 69 -20.24 -5.14 -29.03
CA TRP A 69 -20.86 -6.46 -29.18
C TRP A 69 -19.82 -7.59 -29.30
N LEU A 70 -18.73 -7.38 -30.05
CA LEU A 70 -17.62 -8.35 -30.17
C LEU A 70 -16.81 -8.49 -28.87
N ASN A 71 -16.66 -7.40 -28.12
CA ASN A 71 -15.95 -7.39 -26.84
C ASN A 71 -16.87 -7.68 -25.64
N ARG A 72 -18.13 -8.07 -25.87
CA ARG A 72 -19.11 -8.34 -24.81
C ARG A 72 -18.81 -9.62 -24.01
N ASN A 73 -18.03 -10.53 -24.62
CA ASN A 73 -17.59 -11.77 -24.00
C ASN A 73 -16.18 -11.65 -23.39
N LYS A 74 -15.58 -10.45 -23.40
CA LYS A 74 -14.32 -10.22 -22.69
C LYS A 74 -14.63 -9.88 -21.23
N PRO A 75 -13.91 -10.46 -20.26
CA PRO A 75 -14.16 -10.25 -18.84
C PRO A 75 -14.06 -8.77 -18.43
N GLU A 76 -13.27 -7.96 -19.13
CA GLU A 76 -13.11 -6.51 -18.93
C GLU A 76 -14.40 -5.68 -19.11
N ASN A 77 -15.46 -6.24 -19.71
CA ASN A 77 -16.73 -5.54 -19.92
C ASN A 77 -17.89 -6.09 -19.10
N ASP A 78 -17.65 -7.05 -18.20
CA ASP A 78 -18.67 -7.51 -17.28
C ASP A 78 -19.00 -6.37 -16.28
N PRO A 79 -20.26 -5.91 -16.21
CA PRO A 79 -20.66 -4.87 -15.25
C PRO A 79 -20.40 -5.29 -13.80
N VAL A 80 -20.36 -6.59 -13.50
CA VAL A 80 -20.01 -7.11 -12.16
C VAL A 80 -18.51 -6.89 -11.88
N LEU A 81 -17.63 -7.21 -12.83
CA LEU A 81 -16.19 -6.97 -12.69
C LEU A 81 -15.85 -5.47 -12.64
N LYS A 82 -16.55 -4.63 -13.41
CA LYS A 82 -16.41 -3.16 -13.33
C LYS A 82 -16.93 -2.56 -12.03
N SER A 83 -17.93 -3.16 -11.38
CA SER A 83 -18.33 -2.72 -10.04
C SER A 83 -17.27 -3.01 -8.98
N PHE A 84 -16.47 -4.07 -9.15
CA PHE A 84 -15.30 -4.31 -8.30
C PHE A 84 -14.13 -3.34 -8.60
N GLU A 85 -14.02 -2.81 -9.83
CA GLU A 85 -13.04 -1.77 -10.19
C GLU A 85 -13.39 -0.37 -9.66
N SER A 86 -14.68 -0.08 -9.49
CA SER A 86 -15.20 1.22 -9.06
C SER A 86 -15.08 1.47 -7.55
N ASP A 87 -15.10 0.40 -6.76
CA ASP A 87 -15.05 0.49 -5.29
C ASP A 87 -13.60 0.42 -4.80
N GLY A 88 -12.81 1.43 -5.19
CA GLY A 88 -11.59 1.88 -4.52
C GLY A 88 -10.74 0.85 -3.76
N SER A 89 -9.96 0.04 -4.47
CA SER A 89 -8.69 -0.47 -3.95
C SER A 89 -7.71 -0.72 -5.10
N GLY A 90 -6.46 -0.28 -4.94
CA GLY A 90 -5.41 -0.35 -5.95
C GLY A 90 -4.87 -1.76 -6.23
N GLU A 91 -5.71 -2.79 -6.17
CA GLU A 91 -5.31 -4.21 -6.19
C GLU A 91 -5.61 -4.92 -7.53
N LEU A 92 -6.22 -4.24 -8.50
CA LEU A 92 -6.76 -4.88 -9.72
C LEU A 92 -5.74 -5.20 -10.84
N GLY A 93 -4.45 -5.06 -10.59
CA GLY A 93 -3.39 -5.44 -11.52
C GLY A 93 -2.44 -6.53 -11.02
N MET A 94 -2.67 -7.05 -9.82
CA MET A 94 -1.74 -7.95 -9.13
C MET A 94 -2.09 -9.41 -9.47
N SER A 95 -1.09 -10.21 -9.82
CA SER A 95 -1.28 -11.66 -9.97
C SER A 95 -1.65 -12.26 -8.62
N ALA A 96 -2.35 -13.40 -8.59
CA ALA A 96 -2.60 -14.16 -7.36
C ALA A 96 -1.31 -14.40 -6.55
N HIS A 97 -0.17 -14.55 -7.25
CA HIS A 97 1.15 -14.66 -6.65
C HIS A 97 1.63 -13.36 -5.95
N ASP A 98 1.23 -12.20 -6.45
CA ASP A 98 1.64 -10.91 -5.90
C ASP A 98 0.89 -10.60 -4.60
N PHE A 99 -0.36 -11.07 -4.44
CA PHE A 99 -1.12 -10.97 -3.19
C PHE A 99 -0.44 -11.68 -2.02
N SER A 100 0.21 -12.82 -2.27
CA SER A 100 0.98 -13.54 -1.24
C SER A 100 2.13 -12.70 -0.67
N ASN A 101 2.70 -11.81 -1.48
CA ASN A 101 3.85 -10.98 -1.10
C ASN A 101 3.47 -9.64 -0.44
N ILE A 102 2.18 -9.31 -0.37
CA ILE A 102 1.71 -8.09 0.27
C ILE A 102 1.94 -8.20 1.79
N LYS A 103 2.62 -7.21 2.34
CA LYS A 103 2.86 -7.09 3.79
C LYS A 103 1.98 -5.99 4.36
N PRO A 104 0.82 -6.33 4.96
CA PRO A 104 -0.08 -5.33 5.53
C PRO A 104 0.57 -4.62 6.72
N ASN A 105 0.17 -3.39 6.98
CA ASN A 105 0.68 -2.60 8.09
C ASN A 105 -0.26 -2.67 9.30
N ILE A 106 0.31 -2.68 10.50
CA ILE A 106 -0.42 -2.50 11.76
C ILE A 106 0.23 -1.41 12.62
N VAL A 107 -0.52 -0.92 13.60
CA VAL A 107 -0.03 -0.03 14.65
C VAL A 107 -0.09 -0.75 15.98
N LEU A 108 1.06 -0.99 16.60
CA LEU A 108 1.15 -1.42 17.99
C LEU A 108 1.03 -0.18 18.89
N SER A 109 -0.06 -0.06 19.66
CA SER A 109 -0.24 1.07 20.59
C SER A 109 0.53 0.92 21.92
N THR A 110 1.02 -0.29 22.19
CA THR A 110 1.74 -0.64 23.42
C THR A 110 2.90 -1.56 23.10
N ASP A 111 3.90 -1.56 23.99
CA ASP A 111 5.01 -2.50 23.95
C ASP A 111 4.47 -3.91 24.26
N ILE A 112 4.95 -4.90 23.52
CA ILE A 112 4.57 -6.30 23.67
C ILE A 112 5.81 -7.18 23.84
N ILE A 113 5.62 -8.37 24.40
CA ILE A 113 6.65 -9.40 24.52
C ILE A 113 6.40 -10.46 23.46
N ASP A 114 7.37 -10.67 22.59
CA ASP A 114 7.31 -11.64 21.52
C ASP A 114 7.42 -13.09 22.05
N SER A 115 7.26 -14.07 21.16
CA SER A 115 7.33 -15.49 21.56
C SER A 115 8.73 -15.97 21.98
N PHE A 116 9.75 -15.13 21.84
CA PHE A 116 11.13 -15.39 22.21
C PHE A 116 11.58 -14.56 23.43
N GLY A 117 10.66 -13.83 24.06
CA GLY A 117 10.91 -13.02 25.26
C GLY A 117 11.50 -11.64 25.00
N LYS A 118 11.61 -11.21 23.74
CA LYS A 118 12.07 -9.88 23.36
C LYS A 118 10.92 -8.87 23.43
N VAL A 119 11.22 -7.66 23.90
CA VAL A 119 10.28 -6.54 23.85
C VAL A 119 10.24 -5.97 22.44
N VAL A 120 9.03 -5.92 21.86
CA VAL A 120 8.72 -5.21 20.63
C VAL A 120 8.05 -3.89 21.04
N PRO A 121 8.66 -2.73 20.72
CA PRO A 121 8.11 -1.45 21.14
C PRO A 121 6.83 -1.11 20.37
N LYS A 122 6.05 -0.19 20.92
CA LYS A 122 4.93 0.45 20.22
C LYS A 122 5.42 1.16 18.94
N GLY A 123 4.63 1.10 17.87
CA GLY A 123 5.01 1.68 16.58
C GLY A 123 4.24 1.11 15.39
N HIS A 124 4.68 1.50 14.19
CA HIS A 124 4.13 1.03 12.92
C HIS A 124 4.96 -0.12 12.37
N TYR A 125 4.32 -1.24 12.04
CA TYR A 125 4.99 -2.43 11.58
C TYR A 125 4.34 -3.00 10.34
N GLN A 126 5.18 -3.41 9.38
CA GLN A 126 4.79 -4.33 8.33
C GLN A 126 4.69 -5.73 8.93
N VAL A 127 3.59 -6.42 8.65
CA VAL A 127 3.36 -7.78 9.12
C VAL A 127 3.66 -8.74 7.99
N SER A 128 4.45 -9.77 8.28
CA SER A 128 4.66 -10.89 7.36
C SER A 128 4.40 -12.21 8.07
N PHE A 129 3.93 -13.18 7.30
CA PHE A 129 3.73 -14.53 7.77
C PHE A 129 4.87 -15.42 7.32
N PHE A 130 5.30 -16.30 8.21
CA PHE A 130 6.33 -17.30 7.95
C PHE A 130 5.86 -18.66 8.44
N ASP A 131 5.86 -19.63 7.54
CA ASP A 131 5.55 -21.03 7.83
C ASP A 131 6.68 -21.90 7.32
N LYS A 132 7.57 -22.31 8.22
CA LYS A 132 8.58 -23.35 7.99
C LYS A 132 8.81 -24.15 9.28
N ASP A 133 9.23 -25.40 9.12
CA ASP A 133 9.67 -26.26 10.21
C ASP A 133 8.64 -26.44 11.34
N ASN A 134 7.36 -26.53 10.95
CA ASN A 134 6.22 -26.72 11.88
C ASN A 134 6.01 -25.53 12.85
N ALA A 135 6.54 -24.35 12.51
CA ALA A 135 6.38 -23.12 13.28
C ALA A 135 5.73 -22.04 12.41
N LYS A 136 4.49 -21.67 12.77
CA LYS A 136 3.76 -20.54 12.19
C LYS A 136 4.09 -19.28 12.97
N LEU A 137 4.66 -18.29 12.30
CA LEU A 137 5.11 -17.04 12.91
C LEU A 137 4.51 -15.83 12.19
N ILE A 138 4.04 -14.87 12.99
CA ILE A 138 3.71 -13.52 12.57
C ILE A 138 4.91 -12.63 12.93
N ASN A 139 5.55 -12.06 11.94
CA ASN A 139 6.75 -11.22 12.09
C ASN A 139 6.40 -9.74 11.97
N PHE A 140 6.91 -8.94 12.91
CA PHE A 140 6.84 -7.49 12.84
C PHE A 140 8.11 -6.94 12.21
N MET A 141 7.95 -6.23 11.09
CA MET A 141 9.05 -5.71 10.29
C MET A 141 8.98 -4.18 10.17
N GLN A 142 10.14 -3.54 10.11
CA GLN A 142 10.29 -2.19 9.55
C GLN A 142 11.40 -2.23 8.50
N GLY A 143 11.06 -1.93 7.25
CA GLY A 143 11.95 -2.16 6.12
C GLY A 143 12.38 -3.63 6.04
N ASN A 144 13.70 -3.87 6.09
CA ASN A 144 14.27 -5.21 6.02
C ASN A 144 14.56 -5.84 7.40
N THR A 145 14.22 -5.14 8.50
CA THR A 145 14.55 -5.57 9.86
C THR A 145 13.34 -6.18 10.55
N THR A 146 13.49 -7.38 11.11
CA THR A 146 12.50 -8.01 11.98
C THR A 146 12.68 -7.56 13.43
N TYR A 147 11.66 -6.94 14.00
CA TYR A 147 11.66 -6.44 15.37
C TYR A 147 11.23 -7.49 16.38
N GLY A 148 10.35 -8.40 16.00
CA GLY A 148 9.97 -9.56 16.82
C GLY A 148 8.99 -10.46 16.09
N SER A 149 8.71 -11.61 16.71
CA SER A 149 7.92 -12.68 16.11
C SER A 149 7.00 -13.33 17.13
N ILE A 150 5.74 -13.52 16.75
CA ILE A 150 4.72 -14.19 17.58
C ILE A 150 4.35 -15.52 16.94
N ARG A 151 4.25 -16.57 17.74
CA ARG A 151 3.69 -17.86 17.34
C ARG A 151 2.21 -17.71 17.04
N ALA A 152 1.81 -18.24 15.90
CA ALA A 152 0.46 -18.16 15.42
C ALA A 152 -0.18 -19.55 15.33
N ILE A 153 -1.51 -19.57 15.42
CA ILE A 153 -2.36 -20.74 15.22
C ILE A 153 -3.36 -20.43 14.11
N ASP A 154 -3.81 -21.46 13.41
CA ASP A 154 -4.87 -21.30 12.40
C ASP A 154 -6.15 -20.82 13.06
N THR A 155 -6.83 -19.90 12.39
CA THR A 155 -8.09 -19.35 12.87
C THR A 155 -9.08 -19.24 11.72
N THR A 156 -10.37 -19.34 12.06
CA THR A 156 -11.48 -19.18 11.12
C THR A 156 -12.17 -17.84 11.30
N ASP A 157 -11.43 -16.86 11.82
CA ASP A 157 -11.93 -15.53 12.13
C ASP A 157 -12.61 -14.89 10.92
N ASN A 158 -13.94 -14.77 11.00
CA ASN A 158 -14.79 -14.23 9.95
C ASN A 158 -14.85 -12.71 10.08
N SER A 159 -13.72 -12.06 9.84
CA SER A 159 -13.63 -10.60 9.86
C SER A 159 -14.39 -10.00 8.68
N THR A 160 -15.16 -8.94 8.92
CA THR A 160 -15.83 -8.14 7.87
C THR A 160 -14.85 -7.22 7.11
N THR A 161 -13.56 -7.57 7.06
CA THR A 161 -12.55 -6.74 6.39
C THR A 161 -12.71 -6.93 4.88
N ASN A 162 -12.99 -5.85 4.15
CA ASN A 162 -13.12 -5.87 2.68
C ASN A 162 -11.77 -6.00 1.94
N SER A 163 -10.73 -6.53 2.57
CA SER A 163 -9.40 -6.71 1.99
C SER A 163 -9.04 -8.18 2.03
N ILE A 164 -8.48 -8.69 0.92
CA ILE A 164 -8.04 -10.08 0.80
C ILE A 164 -6.80 -10.32 1.67
N VAL A 165 -5.88 -9.35 1.70
CA VAL A 165 -4.68 -9.40 2.53
C VAL A 165 -4.78 -8.34 3.60
N TYR A 166 -4.71 -8.74 4.87
CA TYR A 166 -4.80 -7.81 5.98
C TYR A 166 -4.08 -8.33 7.22
N ALA A 167 -3.70 -7.39 8.07
CA ALA A 167 -3.35 -7.68 9.45
C ALA A 167 -4.10 -6.72 10.36
N ARG A 168 -4.56 -7.22 11.50
CA ARG A 168 -5.26 -6.43 12.50
C ARG A 168 -4.77 -6.76 13.90
N ILE A 169 -4.90 -5.78 14.79
CA ILE A 169 -4.63 -5.95 16.21
C ILE A 169 -5.91 -5.69 17.00
N SER A 170 -6.10 -6.46 18.06
CA SER A 170 -7.14 -6.29 19.05
C SER A 170 -6.58 -6.53 20.44
N TYR A 171 -7.22 -5.96 21.46
CA TYR A 171 -6.79 -6.05 22.84
C TYR A 171 -7.88 -6.75 23.65
N PRO A 172 -7.95 -8.10 23.62
CA PRO A 172 -8.99 -8.84 24.33
C PRO A 172 -8.94 -8.65 25.86
N SER A 173 -7.78 -8.26 26.40
CA SER A 173 -7.62 -7.89 27.81
C SER A 173 -6.50 -6.84 27.96
N ALA A 174 -6.38 -6.27 29.16
CA ALA A 174 -5.33 -5.29 29.48
C ALA A 174 -3.90 -5.87 29.41
N ASP A 175 -3.76 -7.20 29.43
CA ASP A 175 -2.48 -7.90 29.49
C ASP A 175 -2.12 -8.60 28.17
N VAL A 176 -3.03 -8.63 27.19
CA VAL A 176 -2.89 -9.44 25.98
C VAL A 176 -3.24 -8.63 24.74
N ALA A 177 -2.34 -8.68 23.76
CA ALA A 177 -2.57 -8.24 22.39
C ALA A 177 -2.80 -9.47 21.50
N ARG A 178 -3.88 -9.44 20.70
CA ARG A 178 -4.20 -10.45 19.69
C ARG A 178 -3.95 -9.85 18.32
N ILE A 179 -3.09 -10.49 17.53
CA ILE A 179 -2.75 -10.09 16.18
C ILE A 179 -3.30 -11.14 15.24
N ILE A 180 -3.99 -10.71 14.19
CA ILE A 180 -4.55 -11.60 13.17
C ILE A 180 -3.94 -11.19 11.84
N PHE A 181 -3.48 -12.18 11.09
CA PHE A 181 -2.95 -12.03 9.74
C PHE A 181 -3.74 -12.93 8.82
N SER A 182 -4.16 -12.39 7.67
CA SER A 182 -4.82 -13.14 6.63
C SER A 182 -4.29 -12.75 5.26
N ASN A 183 -4.14 -13.74 4.39
CA ASN A 183 -3.99 -13.59 2.95
C ASN A 183 -4.92 -14.58 2.23
N LEU A 184 -4.72 -14.81 0.93
CA LEU A 184 -5.54 -15.74 0.14
C LEU A 184 -5.54 -17.19 0.67
N ASP A 185 -4.41 -17.63 1.23
CA ASP A 185 -4.18 -19.04 1.55
C ASP A 185 -4.26 -19.34 3.06
N VAL A 186 -3.99 -18.33 3.89
CA VAL A 186 -3.82 -18.51 5.33
C VAL A 186 -4.59 -17.45 6.11
N CYS A 187 -5.21 -17.88 7.21
CA CYS A 187 -5.72 -17.01 8.26
C CYS A 187 -5.21 -17.52 9.60
N VAL A 188 -4.43 -16.71 10.28
CA VAL A 188 -3.78 -17.08 11.55
C VAL A 188 -3.93 -15.99 12.59
N GLU A 189 -3.92 -16.41 13.85
CA GLU A 189 -3.88 -15.50 14.99
C GLU A 189 -2.72 -15.80 15.92
N GLY A 190 -2.13 -14.76 16.47
CA GLY A 190 -1.09 -14.83 17.48
C GLY A 190 -1.45 -13.98 18.68
N PHE A 191 -0.99 -14.39 19.86
CA PHE A 191 -1.19 -13.67 21.11
C PHE A 191 0.16 -13.27 21.70
N ALA A 192 0.28 -12.02 22.11
CA ALA A 192 1.44 -11.50 22.82
C ALA A 192 1.02 -10.85 24.14
N ARG A 193 1.91 -10.94 25.13
CA ARG A 193 1.72 -10.27 26.42
C ARG A 193 2.10 -8.79 26.29
N ILE A 194 1.30 -7.91 26.86
CA ILE A 194 1.56 -6.48 26.93
C ILE A 194 2.56 -6.19 28.05
N VAL A 195 3.54 -5.33 27.77
CA VAL A 195 4.46 -4.81 28.79
C VAL A 195 3.70 -3.76 29.62
N LYS A 196 3.61 -3.99 30.93
CA LYS A 196 2.96 -3.04 31.84
C LYS A 196 3.83 -1.80 32.00
N PRO A 197 3.28 -0.58 31.90
CA PRO A 197 4.00 0.61 32.34
C PRO A 197 4.27 0.48 33.85
N ILE A 198 5.51 0.74 34.24
CA ILE A 198 5.93 0.82 35.65
C ILE A 198 5.48 2.16 36.22
#